data_AF-A0A3D1EX50-F1
#
_entry.id   AF-A0A3D1EX50-F1
#
_cell.length_a   1.000
_cell.length_b   1.000
_cell.length_c   1.000
_cell.angle_alpha   90.00
_cell.angle_beta   90.00
_cell.angle_gamma   90.00
#
_symmetry.space_group_name_H-M   'P 1'
#
loop_
_entity.id
_entity.type
_entity.pdbx_description
1 polymer ?
#
loop_
_entity_poly.entity_id
_entity_poly.type
_entity_poly.pdbx_seq_one_letter_code
_entity_poly.pdbx_strand_id
1 'polypeptide(L)'
;MHQSHFIYPTMMHGPTVPIPTGKGVLHCRATAALVPDHVAHPESLTDEQQPVIWQFPTFTCSSRQSLWLRLIPAVDVRSYQTVAIYTAQSNVFLAQQSVGLPSVYEPLDIPLPDDAAPLIAKEGLRLELLGSEPMHVFVQQNRTTETDIRPDALSSGLVVQPSGQSREELMSSFEKRLCSAGSWQAWSWMGGCVLDGLWALSQIGSVQAGKPFTDAIERFFDAYMTDYDLVSFTPHSIMIVNEIGGVEGGLPWATLIRTRPDHPTTELFATFMTRFVADLQERQHYTCEGNYTFNYPMMVTAIAKGREDWIAQVWDNLRTWQDALRQHDGLYLRNHAGKLTYRNWARGCCWYALGLVRCLQEARDHDIEIPDDLLEEINDVLRWLLAQQRADGLWSNFIDEQAQVPDTSGSAGIAAAMTVAANYGFLEDSLAQACESAASHTLDTVLHYLTADGHLTGVAPNNKAESGTTLQRQTYRVTIQFGSGLLASLLAAQRNAGSNQTYR
;
A
#
# COMPACT_ATOMS: atom_id res chain seq x y z
N MET A 1 -20.81 17.54 -8.23
CA MET A 1 -20.21 18.23 -9.40
C MET A 1 -19.03 19.11 -8.94
N HIS A 2 -18.06 18.52 -8.25
CA HIS A 2 -16.74 19.10 -7.97
C HIS A 2 -15.75 17.92 -7.95
N GLN A 3 -15.08 17.66 -9.06
CA GLN A 3 -14.04 16.63 -9.10
C GLN A 3 -12.71 17.26 -8.71
N SER A 4 -11.82 16.49 -8.10
CA SER A 4 -10.44 16.92 -7.95
C SER A 4 -9.83 17.16 -9.32
N HIS A 5 -9.07 18.23 -9.45
CA HIS A 5 -8.40 18.59 -10.70
C HIS A 5 -6.89 18.48 -10.51
N PHE A 6 -6.26 17.67 -11.35
CA PHE A 6 -4.81 17.56 -11.40
C PHE A 6 -4.26 18.50 -12.47
N ILE A 7 -3.24 19.26 -12.14
CA ILE A 7 -2.61 20.25 -13.02
C ILE A 7 -1.13 19.89 -13.15
N TYR A 8 -0.76 19.40 -14.33
CA TYR A 8 0.63 19.04 -14.62
C TYR A 8 1.48 20.27 -14.90
N PRO A 9 2.78 20.21 -14.60
CA PRO A 9 3.72 21.19 -15.11
C PRO A 9 3.73 21.18 -16.65
N THR A 10 3.65 22.35 -17.29
CA THR A 10 3.85 22.52 -18.74
C THR A 10 5.33 22.59 -19.12
N MET A 11 6.16 23.10 -18.22
CA MET A 11 7.61 23.13 -18.36
C MET A 11 8.27 22.83 -17.02
N MET A 12 9.38 22.08 -17.09
CA MET A 12 10.22 21.76 -15.95
C MET A 12 11.66 22.12 -16.31
N HIS A 13 12.27 22.98 -15.52
CA HIS A 13 13.69 23.28 -15.56
C HIS A 13 14.34 22.68 -14.32
N GLY A 14 15.55 22.15 -14.46
CA GLY A 14 16.29 21.53 -13.37
C GLY A 14 17.42 20.65 -13.90
N PRO A 15 18.27 20.14 -12.99
CA PRO A 15 19.41 19.32 -13.38
C PRO A 15 18.96 17.97 -13.93
N THR A 16 19.67 17.50 -14.95
CA THR A 16 19.51 16.12 -15.44
C THR A 16 20.35 15.20 -14.58
N VAL A 17 19.78 14.68 -13.49
CA VAL A 17 20.45 13.67 -12.65
C VAL A 17 19.99 12.28 -13.06
N PRO A 18 20.91 11.38 -13.48
CA PRO A 18 20.53 10.02 -13.79
C PRO A 18 19.94 9.31 -12.57
N ILE A 19 19.07 8.34 -12.81
CA ILE A 19 18.63 7.42 -11.75
C ILE A 19 19.87 6.77 -11.13
N PRO A 20 19.96 6.65 -9.79
CA PRO A 20 21.13 6.07 -9.14
C PRO A 20 21.49 4.70 -9.72
N THR A 21 22.79 4.44 -9.89
CA THR A 21 23.28 3.21 -10.50
C THR A 21 22.68 1.96 -9.84
N GLY A 22 22.15 1.04 -10.65
CA GLY A 22 21.52 -0.19 -10.19
C GLY A 22 20.03 -0.06 -9.83
N LYS A 23 19.50 1.16 -9.72
CA LYS A 23 18.05 1.38 -9.61
C LYS A 23 17.41 1.53 -10.99
N GLY A 24 16.14 1.17 -11.10
CA GLY A 24 15.35 1.39 -12.30
C GLY A 24 13.95 1.91 -11.97
N VAL A 25 13.31 2.45 -13.00
CA VAL A 25 11.97 3.00 -12.95
C VAL A 25 11.09 2.13 -13.83
N LEU A 26 10.02 1.58 -13.27
CA LEU A 26 9.08 0.75 -14.03
C LEU A 26 8.52 1.56 -15.21
N HIS A 27 8.47 0.92 -16.39
CA HIS A 27 7.94 1.47 -17.65
C HIS A 27 8.66 2.66 -18.27
N CYS A 28 9.91 2.93 -17.90
CA CYS A 28 10.68 4.05 -18.49
C CYS A 28 9.87 5.38 -18.43
N ARG A 29 9.06 5.56 -17.39
CA ARG A 29 8.28 6.79 -17.21
C ARG A 29 9.24 7.97 -17.06
N ALA A 30 8.81 9.15 -17.51
CA ALA A 30 9.61 10.34 -17.30
C ALA A 30 9.74 10.60 -15.80
N THR A 31 10.95 11.01 -15.41
CA THR A 31 11.25 11.41 -14.05
C THR A 31 11.91 12.78 -14.06
N ALA A 32 11.74 13.52 -12.97
CA ALA A 32 12.50 14.71 -12.67
C ALA A 32 13.24 14.50 -11.35
N ALA A 33 14.47 15.00 -11.27
CA ALA A 33 15.28 14.94 -10.06
C ALA A 33 15.12 16.23 -9.24
N LEU A 34 14.87 16.09 -7.95
CA LEU A 34 15.07 17.13 -6.95
C LEU A 34 16.46 16.92 -6.33
N VAL A 35 17.29 17.96 -6.26
CA VAL A 35 18.69 17.85 -5.80
C VAL A 35 18.95 18.73 -4.58
N PRO A 36 19.84 18.33 -3.66
CA PRO A 36 20.23 19.16 -2.54
C PRO A 36 21.09 20.37 -2.90
N ASP A 37 20.86 21.50 -2.22
CA ASP A 37 21.60 22.74 -2.43
C ASP A 37 23.12 22.63 -2.13
N HIS A 38 23.55 21.80 -1.18
CA HIS A 38 24.98 21.64 -0.84
C HIS A 38 25.76 20.71 -1.78
N VAL A 39 25.07 20.02 -2.70
CA VAL A 39 25.69 19.41 -3.88
C VAL A 39 26.03 20.50 -4.93
N ALA A 40 25.56 21.75 -4.71
CA ALA A 40 25.92 22.96 -5.45
C ALA A 40 26.74 23.94 -4.56
N HIS A 41 28.07 23.85 -4.60
CA HIS A 41 28.97 24.88 -4.05
C HIS A 41 29.73 25.64 -5.16
N PRO A 42 30.18 26.90 -4.90
CA PRO A 42 29.86 28.03 -5.78
C PRO A 42 31.07 28.65 -6.51
N GLU A 43 31.86 27.86 -7.24
CA GLU A 43 32.95 28.43 -8.07
C GLU A 43 32.89 28.12 -9.57
N SER A 44 31.88 27.40 -10.06
CA SER A 44 31.59 27.33 -11.50
C SER A 44 30.18 26.81 -11.75
N LEU A 45 29.21 27.71 -11.94
CA LEU A 45 27.86 27.35 -12.38
C LEU A 45 27.93 26.74 -13.80
N THR A 46 27.88 25.41 -13.90
CA THR A 46 27.53 24.71 -15.14
C THR A 46 26.02 24.49 -15.19
N ASP A 47 25.46 24.16 -16.36
CA ASP A 47 24.01 23.95 -16.59
C ASP A 47 23.34 22.92 -15.65
N GLU A 48 24.13 22.16 -14.87
CA GLU A 48 23.70 21.13 -13.92
C GLU A 48 23.30 21.66 -12.52
N GLN A 49 23.22 22.98 -12.32
CA GLN A 49 22.93 23.60 -11.00
C GLN A 49 21.71 24.54 -11.01
N GLN A 50 20.82 24.42 -12.00
CA GLN A 50 19.59 25.23 -12.07
C GLN A 50 18.59 24.83 -10.98
N PRO A 51 17.90 25.78 -10.33
CA PRO A 51 16.81 25.47 -9.40
C PRO A 51 15.72 24.65 -10.12
N VAL A 52 15.10 23.70 -9.41
CA VAL A 52 13.99 22.94 -9.99
C VAL A 52 12.77 23.85 -10.08
N ILE A 53 12.47 24.32 -11.29
CA ILE A 53 11.36 25.23 -11.57
C ILE A 53 10.29 24.49 -12.36
N TRP A 54 9.07 24.45 -11.81
CA TRP A 54 7.90 23.87 -12.46
C TRP A 54 6.93 24.99 -12.84
N GLN A 55 6.66 25.13 -14.13
CA GLN A 55 5.65 26.04 -14.65
C GLN A 55 4.36 25.29 -14.92
N PHE A 56 3.22 25.94 -14.68
CA PHE A 56 1.90 25.34 -14.80
C PHE A 56 1.07 26.09 -15.84
N PRO A 57 0.05 25.44 -16.46
CA PRO A 57 -0.92 26.17 -17.25
C PRO A 57 -1.74 27.07 -16.31
N THR A 58 -2.43 28.08 -16.87
CA THR A 58 -3.34 28.90 -16.07
C THR A 58 -4.40 28.03 -15.40
N PHE A 59 -4.59 28.22 -14.09
CA PHE A 59 -5.59 27.53 -13.30
C PHE A 59 -6.20 28.47 -12.25
N THR A 60 -7.26 28.03 -11.59
CA THR A 60 -7.89 28.77 -10.49
C THR A 60 -8.14 27.82 -9.32
N CYS A 61 -8.05 28.36 -8.10
CA CYS A 61 -8.48 27.69 -6.88
C CYS A 61 -9.54 28.58 -6.23
N SER A 62 -10.73 28.04 -5.98
CA SER A 62 -11.80 28.77 -5.30
C SER A 62 -11.68 28.62 -3.78
N SER A 63 -12.38 29.46 -3.01
CA SER A 63 -12.37 29.41 -1.54
C SER A 63 -12.97 28.15 -0.90
N ARG A 64 -13.54 27.23 -1.70
CA ARG A 64 -14.05 25.92 -1.26
C ARG A 64 -13.16 24.76 -1.71
N GLN A 65 -11.93 25.08 -2.11
CA GLN A 65 -10.95 24.12 -2.59
C GLN A 65 -9.64 24.37 -1.86
N SER A 66 -8.88 23.30 -1.69
CA SER A 66 -7.52 23.35 -1.16
C SER A 66 -6.52 23.03 -2.26
N LEU A 67 -5.40 23.75 -2.28
CA LEU A 67 -4.32 23.54 -3.22
C LEU A 67 -3.19 22.72 -2.58
N TRP A 68 -2.75 21.68 -3.29
CA TRP A 68 -1.66 20.81 -2.84
C TRP A 68 -0.63 20.65 -3.95
N LEU A 69 0.65 20.54 -3.59
CA LEU A 69 1.67 19.97 -4.45
C LEU A 69 1.78 18.48 -4.13
N ARG A 70 1.55 17.62 -5.11
CA ARG A 70 1.80 16.18 -5.02
C ARG A 70 3.13 15.83 -5.67
N LEU A 71 4.01 15.21 -4.90
CA LEU A 71 5.25 14.59 -5.39
C LEU A 71 5.14 13.07 -5.24
N ILE A 72 5.47 12.31 -6.29
CA ILE A 72 5.41 10.84 -6.24
C ILE A 72 6.81 10.29 -6.53
N PRO A 73 7.51 9.72 -5.53
CA PRO A 73 8.83 9.13 -5.71
C PRO A 73 8.81 8.04 -6.79
N ALA A 74 9.74 8.13 -7.73
CA ALA A 74 9.93 7.18 -8.82
C ALA A 74 10.86 6.02 -8.45
N VAL A 75 11.67 6.21 -7.41
CA VAL A 75 12.55 5.20 -6.84
C VAL A 75 12.54 5.32 -5.32
N ASP A 76 12.94 4.25 -4.65
CA ASP A 76 13.03 4.19 -3.20
C ASP A 76 14.11 5.12 -2.65
N VAL A 77 13.78 5.92 -1.62
CA VAL A 77 14.71 6.86 -0.96
C VAL A 77 14.92 6.41 0.49
N ARG A 78 16.18 6.33 0.92
CA ARG A 78 16.58 5.75 2.23
C ARG A 78 17.22 6.76 3.17
N SER A 79 17.00 8.04 2.91
CA SER A 79 17.37 9.15 3.78
C SER A 79 16.15 10.01 4.12
N TYR A 80 16.24 10.73 5.23
CA TYR A 80 15.24 11.75 5.56
C TYR A 80 15.38 12.92 4.59
N GLN A 81 14.25 13.34 4.05
CA GLN A 81 14.18 14.41 3.07
C GLN A 81 13.33 15.55 3.63
N THR A 82 13.58 16.77 3.16
CA THR A 82 12.70 17.90 3.39
C THR A 82 12.59 18.66 2.08
N VAL A 83 11.36 18.94 1.66
CA VAL A 83 11.09 19.72 0.45
C VAL A 83 10.59 21.09 0.88
N ALA A 84 11.28 22.15 0.45
CA ALA A 84 10.85 23.53 0.60
C ALA A 84 10.34 24.06 -0.76
N ILE A 85 9.26 24.84 -0.70
CA ILE A 85 8.52 25.28 -1.88
C ILE A 85 8.44 26.80 -1.87
N TYR A 86 8.84 27.40 -2.99
CA TYR A 86 8.81 28.84 -3.21
C TYR A 86 8.10 29.15 -4.53
N THR A 87 7.67 30.40 -4.71
CA THR A 87 7.33 30.90 -6.04
C THR A 87 8.59 31.07 -6.89
N ALA A 88 8.51 30.76 -8.18
CA ALA A 88 9.74 30.64 -8.98
C ALA A 88 10.41 32.00 -9.30
N GLN A 89 9.67 33.10 -9.34
CA GLN A 89 10.21 34.41 -9.71
C GLN A 89 10.40 35.31 -8.50
N SER A 90 9.37 35.46 -7.67
CA SER A 90 9.40 36.33 -6.48
C SER A 90 10.08 35.68 -5.26
N ASN A 91 10.37 34.37 -5.31
CA ASN A 91 10.99 33.60 -4.23
C ASN A 91 10.24 33.70 -2.88
N VAL A 92 8.92 33.85 -2.94
CA VAL A 92 8.04 33.83 -1.77
C VAL A 92 7.96 32.40 -1.26
N PHE A 93 8.28 32.20 0.02
CA PHE A 93 8.13 30.90 0.68
C PHE A 93 6.65 30.53 0.79
N LEU A 94 6.30 29.31 0.38
CA LEU A 94 4.93 28.81 0.37
C LEU A 94 4.70 27.71 1.41
N ALA A 95 5.59 26.71 1.45
CA ALA A 95 5.45 25.56 2.32
C ALA A 95 6.77 24.81 2.48
N GLN A 96 6.86 24.00 3.53
CA GLN A 96 7.93 23.04 3.73
C GLN A 96 7.37 21.78 4.38
N GLN A 97 7.78 20.60 3.89
CA GLN A 97 7.38 19.32 4.44
C GLN A 97 8.59 18.40 4.60
N SER A 98 8.75 17.85 5.80
CA SER A 98 9.68 16.75 6.04
C SER A 98 9.04 15.42 5.61
N VAL A 99 9.80 14.63 4.88
CA VAL A 99 9.41 13.35 4.29
C VAL A 99 10.36 12.28 4.80
N GLY A 100 9.81 11.30 5.53
CA GLY A 100 10.60 10.24 6.14
C GLY A 100 10.74 9.02 5.23
N LEU A 101 11.93 8.80 4.69
CA LEU A 101 12.31 7.59 3.91
C LEU A 101 11.26 7.19 2.84
N PRO A 102 10.90 8.10 1.91
CA PRO A 102 9.76 7.92 1.04
C PRO A 102 9.91 6.69 0.13
N SER A 103 8.85 5.91 0.03
CA SER A 103 8.80 4.73 -0.83
C SER A 103 8.37 5.08 -2.25
N VAL A 104 8.75 4.24 -3.22
CA VAL A 104 8.23 4.35 -4.58
C VAL A 104 6.69 4.33 -4.58
N TYR A 105 6.08 5.15 -5.45
CA TYR A 105 4.61 5.33 -5.57
C TYR A 105 3.89 6.01 -4.41
N GLU A 106 4.57 6.38 -3.32
CA GLU A 106 4.00 7.10 -2.16
C GLU A 106 3.62 8.54 -2.54
N PRO A 107 2.34 8.93 -2.66
CA PRO A 107 2.00 10.31 -2.92
C PRO A 107 2.31 11.19 -1.72
N LEU A 108 3.20 12.17 -1.93
CA LEU A 108 3.59 13.17 -0.94
C LEU A 108 2.78 14.44 -1.21
N ASP A 109 1.66 14.60 -0.51
CA ASP A 109 0.80 15.77 -0.62
C ASP A 109 1.25 16.86 0.35
N ILE A 110 1.78 17.96 -0.22
CA ILE A 110 2.25 19.12 0.53
C ILE A 110 1.20 20.23 0.38
N PRO A 111 0.55 20.66 1.47
CA PRO A 111 -0.45 21.72 1.40
C PRO A 111 0.21 23.04 1.03
N LEU A 112 -0.42 23.77 0.10
CA LEU A 112 -0.02 25.11 -0.30
C LEU A 112 -1.07 26.13 0.19
N PRO A 113 -0.68 27.39 0.45
CA PRO A 113 -1.65 28.44 0.77
C PRO A 113 -2.66 28.62 -0.38
N ASP A 114 -3.96 28.64 -0.06
CA ASP A 114 -5.03 28.73 -1.07
C ASP A 114 -4.96 30.03 -1.89
N ASP A 115 -4.50 31.12 -1.26
CA ASP A 115 -4.31 32.44 -1.88
C ASP A 115 -3.04 32.52 -2.75
N ALA A 116 -2.16 31.52 -2.71
CA ALA A 116 -0.99 31.44 -3.56
C ALA A 116 -1.32 31.03 -5.01
N ALA A 117 -2.51 30.47 -5.27
CA ALA A 117 -2.89 29.94 -6.58
C ALA A 117 -2.66 30.92 -7.76
N PRO A 118 -3.06 32.21 -7.71
CA PRO A 118 -2.81 33.16 -8.79
C PRO A 118 -1.32 33.43 -9.00
N LEU A 119 -0.53 33.44 -7.92
CA LEU A 119 0.90 33.69 -7.97
C LEU A 119 1.64 32.47 -8.55
N ILE A 120 1.25 31.26 -8.15
CA ILE A 120 1.78 30.00 -8.70
C ILE A 120 1.43 29.88 -10.19
N ALA A 121 0.20 30.21 -10.60
CA ALA A 121 -0.20 30.17 -12.00
C ALA A 121 0.60 31.16 -12.88
N LYS A 122 1.03 32.28 -12.31
CA LYS A 122 1.83 33.31 -13.00
C LYS A 122 3.32 32.97 -13.02
N GLU A 123 3.86 32.52 -11.90
CA GLU A 123 5.32 32.42 -11.70
C GLU A 123 5.84 30.99 -11.82
N GLY A 124 5.02 29.99 -11.52
CA GLY A 124 5.46 28.62 -11.28
C GLY A 124 5.98 28.41 -9.84
N LEU A 125 6.43 27.19 -9.57
CA LEU A 125 7.04 26.79 -8.30
C LEU A 125 8.54 26.58 -8.48
N ARG A 126 9.31 27.00 -7.47
CA ARG A 126 10.69 26.56 -7.24
C ARG A 126 10.69 25.55 -6.10
N LEU A 127 11.25 24.38 -6.38
CA LEU A 127 11.37 23.28 -5.42
C LEU A 127 12.83 23.16 -4.96
N GLU A 128 13.02 23.07 -3.65
CA GLU A 128 14.33 22.95 -3.02
C GLU A 128 14.34 21.71 -2.13
N LEU A 129 15.35 20.85 -2.31
CA LEU A 129 15.53 19.66 -1.48
C LEU A 129 16.57 19.96 -0.41
N LEU A 130 16.21 19.83 0.86
CA LEU A 130 17.10 20.07 2.00
C LEU A 130 17.71 18.76 2.55
N GLY A 131 17.53 17.63 1.85
CA GLY A 131 18.08 16.32 2.24
C GLY A 131 19.48 16.07 1.69
N SER A 132 20.02 14.86 1.86
CA SER A 132 21.42 14.53 1.54
C SER A 132 21.64 13.83 0.19
N GLU A 133 20.58 13.34 -0.46
CA GLU A 133 20.65 12.66 -1.75
C GLU A 133 19.50 13.12 -2.66
N PRO A 134 19.67 13.04 -4.00
CA PRO A 134 18.60 13.39 -4.93
C PRO A 134 17.35 12.53 -4.74
N MET A 135 16.18 13.15 -4.94
CA MET A 135 14.89 12.46 -4.98
C MET A 135 14.31 12.53 -6.39
N HIS A 136 14.16 11.39 -7.05
CA HIS A 136 13.51 11.30 -8.35
C HIS A 136 12.00 11.13 -8.18
N VAL A 137 11.23 11.95 -8.89
CA VAL A 137 9.77 11.90 -8.87
C VAL A 137 9.22 11.62 -10.26
N PHE A 138 8.08 10.93 -10.34
CA PHE A 138 7.39 10.70 -11.61
C PHE A 138 6.83 12.02 -12.15
N VAL A 139 6.96 12.23 -13.45
CA VAL A 139 6.41 13.40 -14.16
C VAL A 139 5.77 12.97 -15.47
N GLN A 140 4.90 13.82 -16.00
CA GLN A 140 4.22 13.54 -17.26
C GLN A 140 5.23 13.51 -18.42
N GLN A 141 5.16 12.49 -19.28
CA GLN A 141 5.82 12.53 -20.58
C GLN A 141 5.05 13.45 -21.51
N ASN A 142 5.73 14.42 -22.15
CA ASN A 142 5.19 15.18 -23.28
C ASN A 142 4.99 14.23 -24.48
N ARG A 143 3.90 13.44 -24.51
CA ARG A 143 3.48 12.68 -25.70
C ARG A 143 2.26 13.33 -26.33
N THR A 144 2.36 13.55 -27.64
CA THR A 144 1.43 14.27 -28.52
C THR A 144 0.34 13.39 -29.13
N THR A 145 0.12 12.18 -28.63
CA THR A 145 -0.86 11.23 -29.20
C THR A 145 -1.92 10.85 -28.17
N GLU A 146 -3.18 11.16 -28.49
CA GLU A 146 -4.41 11.07 -27.66
C GLU A 146 -4.81 9.67 -27.16
N THR A 147 -4.04 8.61 -27.43
CA THR A 147 -4.56 7.23 -27.34
C THR A 147 -4.03 6.36 -26.21
N ASP A 148 -3.18 6.85 -25.30
CA ASP A 148 -2.66 6.00 -24.20
C ASP A 148 -3.00 6.55 -22.82
N ILE A 149 -3.56 5.65 -21.98
CA ILE A 149 -3.71 5.65 -20.52
C ILE A 149 -3.60 7.04 -19.87
N ARG A 150 -4.71 7.54 -19.31
CA ARG A 150 -4.80 8.86 -18.65
C ARG A 150 -3.49 9.18 -17.90
N PRO A 151 -2.77 10.27 -18.27
CA PRO A 151 -1.46 10.62 -17.73
C PRO A 151 -1.37 10.90 -16.22
N ASP A 152 -2.44 10.62 -15.45
CA ASP A 152 -2.82 11.37 -14.27
C ASP A 152 -2.56 10.73 -12.92
N ALA A 153 -2.55 9.40 -12.87
CA ALA A 153 -2.67 8.73 -11.59
C ALA A 153 -1.32 8.51 -10.86
N LEU A 154 -0.19 8.66 -11.56
CA LEU A 154 1.16 8.44 -11.02
C LEU A 154 2.13 9.59 -11.33
N SER A 155 1.63 10.76 -11.70
CA SER A 155 2.48 11.91 -12.03
C SER A 155 2.49 12.92 -10.87
N SER A 156 3.59 13.65 -10.72
CA SER A 156 3.71 14.77 -9.78
C SER A 156 3.17 16.07 -10.40
N GLY A 157 2.64 16.96 -9.57
CA GLY A 157 2.01 18.20 -10.02
C GLY A 157 1.09 18.80 -8.95
N LEU A 158 0.26 19.77 -9.34
CA LEU A 158 -0.68 20.39 -8.42
C LEU A 158 -2.00 19.61 -8.37
N VAL A 159 -2.59 19.53 -7.19
CA VAL A 159 -3.91 18.93 -6.97
C VAL A 159 -4.82 19.98 -6.34
N VAL A 160 -5.92 20.30 -7.01
CA VAL A 160 -6.99 21.12 -6.46
C VAL A 160 -8.06 20.18 -5.93
N GLN A 161 -8.20 20.12 -4.62
CA GLN A 161 -9.13 19.23 -3.94
C GLN A 161 -10.37 20.01 -3.48
N PRO A 162 -11.59 19.57 -3.83
CA PRO A 162 -12.79 20.12 -3.23
C PRO A 162 -12.88 19.78 -1.74
N SER A 163 -13.55 20.65 -0.97
CA SER A 163 -13.91 20.38 0.42
C SER A 163 -15.36 19.90 0.55
N GLY A 164 -15.64 19.13 1.61
CA GLY A 164 -17.01 18.81 2.03
C GLY A 164 -17.71 17.74 1.17
N GLN A 165 -16.96 16.79 0.60
CA GLN A 165 -17.54 15.64 -0.09
C GLN A 165 -18.46 14.85 0.83
N SER A 166 -19.55 14.36 0.26
CA SER A 166 -20.36 13.32 0.88
C SER A 166 -19.60 11.99 0.94
N ARG A 167 -20.03 11.08 1.83
CA ARG A 167 -19.50 9.72 1.92
C ARG A 167 -19.58 8.99 0.57
N GLU A 168 -20.69 9.14 -0.15
CA GLU A 168 -20.89 8.49 -1.45
C GLU A 168 -19.89 9.00 -2.50
N GLU A 169 -19.62 10.30 -2.53
CA GLU A 169 -18.61 10.90 -3.41
C GLU A 169 -17.20 10.41 -3.08
N LEU A 170 -16.82 10.36 -1.80
CA LEU A 170 -15.52 9.83 -1.37
C LEU A 170 -15.36 8.36 -1.75
N MET A 171 -16.39 7.55 -1.54
CA MET A 171 -16.42 6.14 -1.93
C MET A 171 -16.27 5.96 -3.45
N SER A 172 -17.00 6.76 -4.23
CA SER A 172 -16.88 6.73 -5.70
C SER A 172 -15.49 7.13 -6.17
N SER A 173 -14.89 8.17 -5.56
CA SER A 173 -13.51 8.58 -5.83
C SER A 173 -12.51 7.48 -5.46
N PHE A 174 -12.69 6.85 -4.30
CA PHE A 174 -11.85 5.75 -3.84
C PHE A 174 -11.86 4.56 -4.81
N GLU A 175 -13.03 4.06 -5.22
CA GLU A 175 -13.11 2.94 -6.16
C GLU A 175 -12.51 3.28 -7.53
N LYS A 176 -12.77 4.50 -8.03
CA LYS A 176 -12.15 4.99 -9.26
C LYS A 176 -10.63 5.04 -9.14
N ARG A 177 -10.12 5.51 -8.00
CA ARG A 177 -8.68 5.58 -7.73
C ARG A 177 -8.07 4.19 -7.63
N LEU A 178 -8.72 3.29 -6.91
CA LEU A 178 -8.31 1.89 -6.74
C LEU A 178 -8.20 1.15 -8.08
N CYS A 179 -9.11 1.44 -9.02
CA CYS A 179 -9.07 0.85 -10.37
C CYS A 179 -8.11 1.56 -11.34
N SER A 180 -7.48 2.67 -10.95
CA SER A 180 -6.57 3.45 -11.80
C SER A 180 -5.10 3.08 -11.58
N ALA A 181 -4.19 3.57 -12.43
CA ALA A 181 -2.76 3.40 -12.18
C ALA A 181 -2.28 4.05 -10.86
N GLY A 182 -3.08 4.92 -10.24
CA GLY A 182 -2.73 5.58 -8.98
C GLY A 182 -2.85 4.69 -7.75
N SER A 183 -3.38 3.47 -7.94
CA SER A 183 -3.31 2.40 -6.95
C SER A 183 -2.09 1.48 -7.13
N TRP A 184 -1.31 1.65 -8.21
CA TRP A 184 -0.16 0.79 -8.48
C TRP A 184 0.91 0.91 -7.39
N GLN A 185 1.52 -0.23 -7.10
CA GLN A 185 2.55 -0.43 -6.10
C GLN A 185 3.57 -1.42 -6.63
N ALA A 186 4.77 -1.44 -6.03
CA ALA A 186 5.81 -2.40 -6.39
C ALA A 186 5.28 -3.83 -6.26
N TRP A 187 5.65 -4.70 -7.22
CA TRP A 187 5.39 -6.14 -7.15
C TRP A 187 6.06 -6.73 -5.91
N SER A 188 5.27 -6.85 -4.84
CA SER A 188 5.65 -7.18 -3.48
C SER A 188 4.36 -7.33 -2.68
N TRP A 189 4.45 -7.51 -1.36
CA TRP A 189 3.30 -7.40 -0.46
C TRP A 189 2.49 -6.11 -0.65
N MET A 190 3.12 -4.99 -1.03
CA MET A 190 2.42 -3.72 -1.24
C MET A 190 1.45 -3.80 -2.42
N GLY A 191 1.93 -4.26 -3.59
CA GLY A 191 1.09 -4.53 -4.76
C GLY A 191 0.12 -5.68 -4.52
N GLY A 192 0.54 -6.69 -3.78
CA GLY A 192 -0.30 -7.82 -3.38
C GLY A 192 -1.52 -7.41 -2.55
N CYS A 193 -1.39 -6.44 -1.64
CA CYS A 193 -2.54 -5.92 -0.87
C CYS A 193 -3.57 -5.26 -1.79
N VAL A 194 -3.11 -4.52 -2.81
CA VAL A 194 -3.99 -3.88 -3.79
C VAL A 194 -4.69 -4.94 -4.65
N LEU A 195 -3.95 -5.95 -5.11
CA LEU A 195 -4.49 -7.06 -5.89
C LEU A 195 -5.51 -7.91 -5.11
N ASP A 196 -5.23 -8.22 -3.84
CA ASP A 196 -6.15 -8.98 -2.97
C ASP A 196 -7.43 -8.18 -2.69
N GLY A 197 -7.31 -6.87 -2.46
CA GLY A 197 -8.46 -5.96 -2.31
C GLY A 197 -9.31 -5.84 -3.58
N LEU A 198 -8.67 -5.67 -4.75
CA LEU A 198 -9.35 -5.66 -6.05
C LEU A 198 -10.06 -6.99 -6.33
N TRP A 199 -9.39 -8.11 -6.06
CA TRP A 199 -9.95 -9.44 -6.25
C TRP A 199 -11.17 -9.65 -5.34
N ALA A 200 -11.06 -9.28 -4.06
CA ALA A 200 -12.18 -9.40 -3.13
C ALA A 200 -13.39 -8.57 -3.59
N LEU A 201 -13.17 -7.34 -4.07
CA LEU A 201 -14.24 -6.51 -4.62
C LEU A 201 -14.83 -7.05 -5.93
N SER A 202 -14.03 -7.71 -6.77
CA SER A 202 -14.52 -8.29 -8.02
C SER A 202 -15.46 -9.47 -7.80
N GLN A 203 -15.40 -10.12 -6.64
CA GLN A 203 -16.30 -11.22 -6.28
C GLN A 203 -17.66 -10.73 -5.74
N ILE A 204 -17.84 -9.41 -5.52
CA ILE A 204 -19.08 -8.86 -4.96
C ILE A 204 -20.08 -8.57 -6.07
N GLY A 205 -21.32 -9.05 -5.88
CA GLY A 205 -22.44 -8.72 -6.75
C GLY A 205 -22.38 -9.43 -8.10
N SER A 206 -22.78 -8.75 -9.18
CA SER A 206 -22.77 -9.34 -10.52
C SER A 206 -21.40 -9.26 -11.17
N VAL A 207 -21.13 -10.17 -12.11
CA VAL A 207 -19.90 -10.14 -12.94
C VAL A 207 -19.69 -8.75 -13.58
N GLN A 208 -20.75 -8.08 -14.01
CA GLN A 208 -20.67 -6.74 -14.60
C GLN A 208 -20.23 -5.66 -13.58
N ALA A 209 -20.64 -5.79 -12.32
CA ALA A 209 -20.20 -4.91 -11.24
C ALA A 209 -18.74 -5.17 -10.85
N GLY A 210 -18.28 -6.43 -10.97
CA GLY A 210 -16.90 -6.83 -10.72
C GLY A 210 -15.89 -6.42 -11.81
N LYS A 211 -16.37 -6.22 -13.05
CA LYS A 211 -15.52 -5.97 -14.23
C LYS A 211 -14.48 -4.86 -14.07
N PRO A 212 -14.80 -3.67 -13.50
CA PRO A 212 -13.80 -2.61 -13.35
C PRO A 212 -12.60 -3.04 -12.49
N PHE A 213 -12.83 -3.89 -11.49
CA PHE A 213 -11.79 -4.40 -10.60
C PHE A 213 -10.95 -5.49 -11.29
N THR A 214 -11.57 -6.41 -12.02
CA THR A 214 -10.82 -7.39 -12.83
C THR A 214 -9.98 -6.72 -13.91
N ASP A 215 -10.53 -5.71 -14.60
CA ASP A 215 -9.77 -4.96 -15.59
C ASP A 215 -8.57 -4.23 -14.96
N ALA A 216 -8.68 -3.80 -13.70
CA ALA A 216 -7.58 -3.18 -12.96
C ALA A 216 -6.48 -4.18 -12.57
N ILE A 217 -6.88 -5.41 -12.19
CA ILE A 217 -5.95 -6.52 -11.96
C ILE A 217 -5.16 -6.83 -13.23
N GLU A 218 -5.84 -6.98 -14.37
CA GLU A 218 -5.18 -7.28 -15.65
C GLU A 218 -4.20 -6.16 -16.04
N ARG A 219 -4.59 -4.89 -15.90
CA ARG A 219 -3.68 -3.75 -16.13
C ARG A 219 -2.46 -3.76 -15.20
N PHE A 220 -2.61 -4.20 -13.95
CA PHE A 220 -1.49 -4.33 -13.03
C PHE A 220 -0.55 -5.44 -13.52
N PHE A 221 -1.06 -6.61 -13.90
CA PHE A 221 -0.24 -7.70 -14.41
C PHE A 221 0.46 -7.33 -15.72
N ASP A 222 -0.22 -6.70 -16.67
CA ASP A 222 0.39 -6.19 -17.90
C ASP A 222 1.49 -5.15 -17.63
N ALA A 223 1.47 -4.51 -16.46
CA ALA A 223 2.51 -3.58 -16.02
C ALA A 223 3.81 -4.31 -15.60
N TYR A 224 3.72 -5.56 -15.17
CA TYR A 224 4.89 -6.29 -14.64
C TYR A 224 5.24 -7.52 -15.48
N MET A 225 4.39 -7.94 -16.41
CA MET A 225 4.49 -9.24 -17.04
C MET A 225 4.49 -9.11 -18.57
N THR A 226 5.37 -9.87 -19.21
CA THR A 226 5.24 -10.24 -20.63
C THR A 226 4.49 -11.58 -20.72
N ASP A 227 4.35 -12.15 -21.92
CA ASP A 227 3.77 -13.49 -22.10
C ASP A 227 4.53 -14.61 -21.34
N TYR A 228 5.78 -14.36 -20.94
CA TYR A 228 6.65 -15.37 -20.33
C TYR A 228 7.35 -14.90 -19.06
N ASP A 229 7.65 -13.60 -18.96
CA ASP A 229 8.54 -13.07 -17.93
C ASP A 229 7.79 -12.16 -16.95
N LEU A 230 8.16 -12.25 -15.68
CA LEU A 230 7.89 -11.26 -14.66
C LEU A 230 9.08 -10.31 -14.55
N VAL A 231 8.88 -9.03 -14.82
CA VAL A 231 9.85 -7.96 -14.61
C VAL A 231 9.39 -7.10 -13.46
N SER A 232 10.13 -7.13 -12.35
CA SER A 232 9.78 -6.39 -11.13
C SER A 232 10.99 -5.68 -10.52
N PHE A 233 10.80 -5.11 -9.34
CA PHE A 233 11.84 -4.39 -8.60
C PHE A 233 11.90 -4.85 -7.15
N THR A 234 13.11 -4.96 -6.61
CA THR A 234 13.32 -5.17 -5.18
C THR A 234 12.82 -3.96 -4.38
N PRO A 235 12.70 -4.07 -3.03
CA PRO A 235 12.39 -2.93 -2.17
C PRO A 235 13.40 -1.76 -2.24
N HIS A 236 14.53 -1.90 -2.94
CA HIS A 236 15.53 -0.85 -3.19
C HIS A 236 15.46 -0.32 -4.63
N SER A 237 14.37 -0.62 -5.36
CA SER A 237 14.18 -0.28 -6.78
C SER A 237 15.20 -0.90 -7.73
N ILE A 238 15.78 -2.05 -7.39
CA ILE A 238 16.69 -2.80 -8.28
C ILE A 238 15.86 -3.72 -9.16
N MET A 239 16.03 -3.65 -10.49
CA MET A 239 15.28 -4.49 -11.43
C MET A 239 15.67 -5.96 -11.25
N ILE A 240 14.66 -6.83 -11.24
CA ILE A 240 14.81 -8.29 -11.20
C ILE A 240 13.85 -8.92 -12.21
N VAL A 241 14.24 -10.05 -12.80
CA VAL A 241 13.46 -10.74 -13.82
C VAL A 241 13.29 -12.19 -13.40
N ASN A 242 12.03 -12.67 -13.34
CA ASN A 242 11.69 -14.04 -12.94
C ASN A 242 12.33 -14.43 -11.60
N GLU A 243 12.29 -13.54 -10.62
CA GLU A 243 12.82 -13.76 -9.28
C GLU A 243 11.82 -13.33 -8.21
N ILE A 244 11.84 -14.03 -7.08
CA ILE A 244 11.09 -13.68 -5.86
C ILE A 244 12.12 -13.36 -4.78
N GLY A 245 12.23 -12.09 -4.40
CA GLY A 245 13.30 -11.60 -3.51
C GLY A 245 13.20 -12.06 -2.05
N GLY A 246 12.06 -12.64 -1.63
CA GLY A 246 11.87 -13.13 -0.26
C GLY A 246 10.39 -13.34 0.10
N VAL A 247 10.13 -13.65 1.38
CA VAL A 247 8.79 -13.97 1.93
C VAL A 247 7.74 -12.90 1.65
N GLU A 248 8.17 -11.63 1.68
CA GLU A 248 7.35 -10.46 1.41
C GLU A 248 6.96 -10.31 -0.07
N GLY A 249 7.52 -11.14 -0.95
CA GLY A 249 7.23 -11.12 -2.37
C GLY A 249 5.95 -11.86 -2.75
N GLY A 250 5.51 -12.86 -1.99
CA GLY A 250 4.57 -13.88 -2.48
C GLY A 250 3.10 -13.47 -2.65
N LEU A 251 2.66 -12.36 -2.04
CA LEU A 251 1.22 -12.01 -2.02
C LEU A 251 0.55 -11.85 -3.40
N PRO A 252 1.16 -11.20 -4.42
CA PRO A 252 0.58 -11.11 -5.77
C PRO A 252 0.21 -12.45 -6.41
N TRP A 253 0.85 -13.55 -6.00
CA TRP A 253 0.58 -14.88 -6.56
C TRP A 253 -0.80 -15.40 -6.19
N ALA A 254 -1.38 -15.02 -5.04
CA ALA A 254 -2.75 -15.39 -4.69
C ALA A 254 -3.75 -14.94 -5.76
N THR A 255 -3.60 -13.73 -6.28
CA THR A 255 -4.46 -13.22 -7.37
C THR A 255 -4.03 -13.78 -8.73
N LEU A 256 -2.73 -13.86 -9.00
CA LEU A 256 -2.21 -14.34 -10.30
C LEU A 256 -2.69 -15.77 -10.61
N ILE A 257 -2.67 -16.66 -9.62
CA ILE A 257 -3.07 -18.07 -9.79
C ILE A 257 -4.55 -18.18 -10.11
N ARG A 258 -5.38 -17.29 -9.56
CA ARG A 258 -6.83 -17.28 -9.81
C ARG A 258 -7.19 -16.74 -11.18
N THR A 259 -6.47 -15.73 -11.67
CA THR A 259 -6.83 -15.02 -12.91
C THR A 259 -6.03 -15.46 -14.13
N ARG A 260 -4.78 -15.90 -13.94
CA ARG A 260 -3.87 -16.37 -14.99
C ARG A 260 -3.16 -17.69 -14.58
N PRO A 261 -3.91 -18.77 -14.29
CA PRO A 261 -3.34 -20.04 -13.81
C PRO A 261 -2.30 -20.63 -14.77
N ASP A 262 -2.48 -20.43 -16.07
CA ASP A 262 -1.63 -20.97 -17.13
C ASP A 262 -0.39 -20.12 -17.43
N HIS A 263 -0.20 -18.97 -16.75
CA HIS A 263 0.96 -18.13 -17.00
C HIS A 263 2.25 -18.83 -16.53
N PRO A 264 3.34 -18.86 -17.33
CA PRO A 264 4.57 -19.59 -16.97
C PRO A 264 5.19 -19.22 -15.62
N THR A 265 4.98 -17.99 -15.15
CA THR A 265 5.49 -17.49 -13.86
C THR A 265 4.76 -18.06 -12.64
N THR A 266 3.66 -18.80 -12.81
CA THR A 266 3.02 -19.50 -11.66
C THR A 266 3.93 -20.61 -11.13
N GLU A 267 4.73 -21.24 -11.98
CA GLU A 267 5.76 -22.23 -11.58
C GLU A 267 6.93 -21.59 -10.81
N LEU A 268 7.15 -20.29 -10.99
CA LEU A 268 8.17 -19.55 -10.23
C LEU A 268 7.88 -19.62 -8.72
N PHE A 269 6.62 -19.40 -8.34
CA PHE A 269 6.23 -19.43 -6.94
C PHE A 269 6.19 -20.83 -6.37
N ALA A 270 5.74 -21.82 -7.14
CA ALA A 270 5.88 -23.24 -6.80
C ALA A 270 7.32 -23.60 -6.41
N THR A 271 8.29 -23.18 -7.24
CA THR A 271 9.72 -23.40 -6.99
C THR A 271 10.22 -22.63 -5.76
N PHE A 272 9.80 -21.38 -5.61
CA PHE A 272 10.16 -20.55 -4.46
C PHE A 272 9.67 -21.15 -3.14
N MET A 273 8.42 -21.62 -3.07
CA MET A 273 7.83 -22.18 -1.85
C MET A 273 8.63 -23.38 -1.32
N THR A 274 9.00 -24.32 -2.19
CA THR A 274 9.79 -25.49 -1.79
C THR A 274 11.15 -25.10 -1.20
N ARG A 275 11.81 -24.09 -1.80
CA ARG A 275 13.10 -23.58 -1.28
C ARG A 275 12.93 -22.82 0.03
N PHE A 276 11.90 -21.98 0.10
CA PHE A 276 11.67 -21.11 1.25
C PHE A 276 11.33 -21.90 2.51
N VAL A 277 10.52 -22.96 2.42
CA VAL A 277 10.22 -23.84 3.57
C VAL A 277 11.50 -24.48 4.13
N ALA A 278 12.41 -24.92 3.27
CA ALA A 278 13.70 -25.46 3.72
C ALA A 278 14.57 -24.40 4.41
N ASP A 279 14.68 -23.20 3.82
CA ASP A 279 15.43 -22.08 4.39
C ASP A 279 14.86 -21.60 5.75
N LEU A 280 13.54 -21.62 5.91
CA LEU A 280 12.85 -21.22 7.14
C LEU A 280 13.25 -22.11 8.32
N GLN A 281 13.29 -23.41 8.11
CA GLN A 281 13.67 -24.39 9.14
C GLN A 281 15.12 -24.20 9.60
N GLU A 282 16.01 -23.86 8.66
CA GLU A 282 17.43 -23.62 8.96
C GLU A 282 17.66 -22.27 9.67
N ARG A 283 17.02 -21.21 9.19
CA ARG A 283 17.32 -19.83 9.66
C ARG A 283 16.49 -19.37 10.85
N GLN A 284 15.41 -20.09 11.18
CA GLN A 284 14.48 -19.72 12.26
C GLN A 284 14.05 -18.24 12.17
N HIS A 285 13.68 -17.81 10.95
CA HIS A 285 13.27 -16.44 10.67
C HIS A 285 11.78 -16.34 10.34
N TYR A 286 10.99 -16.05 11.37
CA TYR A 286 9.54 -15.99 11.31
C TYR A 286 9.07 -14.53 11.31
N THR A 287 8.05 -14.22 10.51
CA THR A 287 7.52 -12.85 10.38
C THR A 287 6.00 -12.88 10.27
N CYS A 288 5.27 -11.98 10.92
CA CYS A 288 3.81 -11.93 10.77
C CYS A 288 3.40 -11.72 9.31
N GLU A 289 4.20 -10.97 8.53
CA GLU A 289 4.07 -10.83 7.08
C GLU A 289 3.88 -12.19 6.40
N GLY A 290 4.66 -13.20 6.80
CA GLY A 290 4.63 -14.55 6.21
C GLY A 290 3.27 -15.25 6.26
N ASN A 291 2.40 -14.96 7.23
CA ASN A 291 1.04 -15.52 7.21
C ASN A 291 0.24 -15.02 6.01
N TYR A 292 0.34 -13.73 5.71
CA TYR A 292 -0.42 -13.12 4.62
C TYR A 292 0.31 -13.19 3.28
N THR A 293 1.63 -13.04 3.25
CA THR A 293 2.41 -12.94 2.02
C THR A 293 2.99 -14.27 1.54
N PHE A 294 2.94 -15.32 2.37
CA PHE A 294 3.45 -16.65 2.02
C PHE A 294 2.43 -17.76 2.24
N ASN A 295 1.94 -17.97 3.47
CA ASN A 295 1.03 -19.08 3.78
C ASN A 295 -0.30 -18.97 3.02
N TYR A 296 -0.88 -17.77 2.93
CA TYR A 296 -2.11 -17.56 2.15
C TYR A 296 -1.91 -17.84 0.65
N PRO A 297 -0.96 -17.21 -0.07
CA PRO A 297 -0.69 -17.56 -1.47
C PRO A 297 -0.31 -19.04 -1.66
N MET A 298 0.39 -19.65 -0.70
CA MET A 298 0.70 -21.08 -0.73
C MET A 298 -0.56 -21.94 -0.66
N MET A 299 -1.53 -21.60 0.20
CA MET A 299 -2.83 -22.28 0.26
C MET A 299 -3.55 -22.19 -1.10
N VAL A 300 -3.66 -20.99 -1.66
CA VAL A 300 -4.29 -20.78 -3.00
C VAL A 300 -3.61 -21.63 -4.06
N THR A 301 -2.27 -21.65 -4.06
CA THR A 301 -1.49 -22.44 -5.02
C THR A 301 -1.70 -23.94 -4.84
N ALA A 302 -1.69 -24.40 -3.59
CA ALA A 302 -1.83 -25.80 -3.24
C ALA A 302 -3.18 -26.34 -3.69
N ILE A 303 -4.26 -25.59 -3.43
CA ILE A 303 -5.61 -25.91 -3.87
C ILE A 303 -5.69 -25.95 -5.40
N ALA A 304 -5.21 -24.90 -6.08
CA ALA A 304 -5.26 -24.82 -7.55
C ALA A 304 -4.49 -25.97 -8.23
N LYS A 305 -3.44 -26.49 -7.59
CA LYS A 305 -2.63 -27.60 -8.10
C LYS A 305 -3.01 -28.98 -7.55
N GLY A 306 -4.00 -29.09 -6.66
CA GLY A 306 -4.37 -30.34 -6.00
C GLY A 306 -3.25 -30.96 -5.15
N ARG A 307 -2.47 -30.14 -4.45
CA ARG A 307 -1.32 -30.56 -3.63
C ARG A 307 -1.67 -30.63 -2.15
N GLU A 308 -2.26 -31.76 -1.74
CA GLU A 308 -2.64 -32.01 -0.34
C GLU A 308 -1.45 -31.91 0.63
N ASP A 309 -0.26 -32.31 0.21
CA ASP A 309 0.97 -32.18 1.00
C ASP A 309 1.35 -30.72 1.27
N TRP A 310 1.06 -29.82 0.32
CA TRP A 310 1.26 -28.39 0.52
C TRP A 310 0.19 -27.76 1.41
N ILE A 311 -1.06 -28.24 1.34
CA ILE A 311 -2.12 -27.83 2.27
C ILE A 311 -1.71 -28.19 3.70
N ALA A 312 -1.26 -29.42 3.93
CA ALA A 312 -0.74 -29.86 5.24
C ALA A 312 0.43 -28.98 5.71
N GLN A 313 1.36 -28.66 4.79
CA GLN A 313 2.49 -27.77 5.11
C GLN A 313 2.03 -26.36 5.52
N VAL A 314 0.96 -25.81 4.93
CA VAL A 314 0.42 -24.50 5.35
C VAL A 314 -0.07 -24.57 6.79
N TRP A 315 -0.77 -25.63 7.18
CA TRP A 315 -1.24 -25.80 8.57
C TRP A 315 -0.07 -25.88 9.56
N ASP A 316 0.98 -26.65 9.23
CA ASP A 316 2.18 -26.74 10.06
C ASP A 316 2.93 -25.41 10.14
N ASN A 317 2.98 -24.65 9.04
CA ASN A 317 3.57 -23.31 9.04
C ASN A 317 2.80 -22.36 9.96
N LEU A 318 1.46 -22.37 9.91
CA LEU A 318 0.64 -21.48 10.74
C LEU A 318 0.84 -21.75 12.23
N ARG A 319 0.91 -23.01 12.65
CA ARG A 319 1.27 -23.41 14.03
C ARG A 319 2.67 -22.95 14.42
N THR A 320 3.64 -23.17 13.54
CA THR A 320 5.02 -22.74 13.78
C THR A 320 5.12 -21.22 13.94
N TRP A 321 4.35 -20.46 13.16
CA TRP A 321 4.29 -19.00 13.26
C TRP A 321 3.64 -18.54 14.56
N GLN A 322 2.56 -19.20 14.99
CA GLN A 322 1.91 -18.97 16.27
C GLN A 322 2.94 -19.13 17.40
N ASP A 323 3.60 -20.29 17.49
CA ASP A 323 4.60 -20.58 18.52
C ASP A 323 5.76 -19.56 18.52
N ALA A 324 6.21 -19.16 17.33
CA ALA A 324 7.35 -18.27 17.17
C ALA A 324 7.05 -16.79 17.45
N LEU A 325 5.82 -16.32 17.22
CA LEU A 325 5.48 -14.89 17.20
C LEU A 325 4.48 -14.49 18.28
N ARG A 326 3.59 -15.39 18.68
CA ARG A 326 2.59 -15.14 19.73
C ARG A 326 3.17 -15.54 21.08
N GLN A 327 3.49 -14.54 21.89
CA GLN A 327 4.03 -14.72 23.22
C GLN A 327 3.00 -14.32 24.28
N HIS A 328 3.22 -14.74 25.53
CA HIS A 328 2.34 -14.42 26.66
C HIS A 328 2.05 -12.92 26.85
N ASP A 329 2.96 -12.06 26.41
CA ASP A 329 2.90 -10.62 26.56
C ASP A 329 2.48 -9.90 25.28
N GLY A 330 2.30 -10.57 24.14
CA GLY A 330 1.85 -9.93 22.91
C GLY A 330 2.21 -10.67 21.63
N LEU A 331 1.92 -10.03 20.51
CA LEU A 331 2.29 -10.52 19.17
C LEU A 331 3.50 -9.75 18.66
N TYR A 332 4.56 -10.44 18.25
CA TYR A 332 5.76 -9.82 17.72
C TYR A 332 5.80 -9.93 16.21
N LEU A 333 6.14 -8.84 15.52
CA LEU A 333 6.25 -8.85 14.06
C LEU A 333 7.26 -9.90 13.56
N ARG A 334 8.42 -10.02 14.21
CA ARG A 334 9.51 -10.88 13.75
C ARG A 334 10.16 -11.62 14.90
N ASN A 335 10.49 -12.87 14.64
CA ASN A 335 11.41 -13.69 15.41
C ASN A 335 12.57 -14.10 14.49
N HIS A 336 13.80 -13.71 14.85
CA HIS A 336 15.00 -14.14 14.15
C HIS A 336 15.91 -14.88 15.14
N ALA A 337 15.91 -16.22 15.08
CA ALA A 337 16.68 -17.08 15.97
C ALA A 337 16.48 -16.72 17.47
N GLY A 338 15.23 -16.51 17.89
CA GLY A 338 14.84 -16.13 19.25
C GLY A 338 14.80 -14.62 19.51
N LYS A 339 15.31 -13.78 18.60
CA LYS A 339 15.24 -12.32 18.74
C LYS A 339 13.89 -11.79 18.27
N LEU A 340 13.05 -11.43 19.23
CA LEU A 340 11.72 -10.85 19.00
C LEU A 340 11.78 -9.33 18.80
N THR A 341 11.06 -8.80 17.82
CA THR A 341 11.04 -7.35 17.50
C THR A 341 9.65 -6.85 17.09
N TYR A 342 9.40 -5.54 17.27
CA TYR A 342 8.13 -4.85 16.98
C TYR A 342 6.93 -5.54 17.63
N ARG A 343 6.96 -5.66 18.96
CA ARG A 343 5.82 -6.12 19.77
C ARG A 343 4.60 -5.24 19.48
N ASN A 344 3.45 -5.87 19.24
CA ASN A 344 2.13 -5.26 19.11
C ASN A 344 2.02 -4.20 18.01
N TRP A 345 2.83 -4.31 16.95
CA TRP A 345 2.72 -3.41 15.80
C TRP A 345 1.43 -3.72 15.01
N ALA A 346 0.60 -2.70 14.77
CA ALA A 346 -0.72 -2.84 14.15
C ALA A 346 -0.69 -3.59 12.84
N ARG A 347 0.26 -3.23 11.96
CA ARG A 347 0.40 -3.91 10.67
C ARG A 347 0.92 -5.33 10.79
N GLY A 348 1.75 -5.64 11.79
CA GLY A 348 2.10 -7.02 12.14
C GLY A 348 0.89 -7.84 12.57
N CYS A 349 0.04 -7.26 13.41
CA CYS A 349 -1.21 -7.88 13.85
C CYS A 349 -2.17 -8.12 12.68
N CYS A 350 -2.28 -7.15 11.77
CA CYS A 350 -3.00 -7.28 10.52
C CYS A 350 -2.51 -8.48 9.71
N TRP A 351 -1.20 -8.58 9.42
CA TRP A 351 -0.66 -9.68 8.61
C TRP A 351 -0.88 -11.04 9.23
N TYR A 352 -0.71 -11.13 10.55
CA TYR A 352 -0.91 -12.36 11.27
C TYR A 352 -2.36 -12.84 11.19
N ALA A 353 -3.31 -11.98 11.58
CA ALA A 353 -4.73 -12.31 11.64
C ALA A 353 -5.35 -12.45 10.24
N LEU A 354 -5.11 -11.50 9.34
CA LEU A 354 -5.66 -11.54 7.98
C LEU A 354 -5.09 -12.71 7.19
N GLY A 355 -3.79 -13.00 7.31
CA GLY A 355 -3.17 -14.15 6.67
C GLY A 355 -3.75 -15.48 7.15
N LEU A 356 -3.94 -15.64 8.47
CA LEU A 356 -4.60 -16.81 9.03
C LEU A 356 -6.02 -16.96 8.48
N VAL A 357 -6.86 -15.92 8.62
CA VAL A 357 -8.27 -15.95 8.17
C VAL A 357 -8.39 -16.24 6.68
N ARG A 358 -7.49 -15.70 5.85
CA ARG A 358 -7.48 -15.99 4.41
C ARG A 358 -7.18 -17.46 4.12
N CYS A 359 -6.25 -18.10 4.83
CA CYS A 359 -6.00 -19.53 4.67
C CYS A 359 -7.25 -20.36 5.04
N LEU A 360 -7.91 -20.02 6.15
CA LEU A 360 -9.15 -20.68 6.59
C LEU A 360 -10.29 -20.46 5.60
N GLN A 361 -10.40 -19.25 5.05
CA GLN A 361 -11.37 -18.91 4.00
C GLN A 361 -11.18 -19.79 2.77
N GLU A 362 -9.97 -19.87 2.21
CA GLU A 362 -9.70 -20.72 1.04
C GLU A 362 -10.01 -22.19 1.32
N ALA A 363 -9.64 -22.69 2.51
CA ALA A 363 -9.97 -24.06 2.88
C ALA A 363 -11.49 -24.28 2.93
N ARG A 364 -12.25 -23.35 3.53
CA ARG A 364 -13.72 -23.44 3.61
C ARG A 364 -14.38 -23.37 2.24
N ASP A 365 -13.95 -22.47 1.37
CA ASP A 365 -14.49 -22.29 0.02
C ASP A 365 -14.27 -23.54 -0.87
N HIS A 366 -13.35 -24.41 -0.49
CA HIS A 366 -12.96 -25.62 -1.20
C HIS A 366 -13.23 -26.92 -0.42
N ASP A 367 -14.10 -26.89 0.61
CA ASP A 367 -14.49 -28.05 1.43
C ASP A 367 -13.30 -28.81 2.07
N ILE A 368 -12.21 -28.10 2.36
CA ILE A 368 -11.03 -28.64 3.06
C ILE A 368 -11.26 -28.53 4.58
N GLU A 369 -10.99 -29.62 5.29
CA GLU A 369 -11.09 -29.67 6.75
C GLU A 369 -10.13 -28.66 7.39
N ILE A 370 -10.70 -27.81 8.25
CA ILE A 370 -9.96 -26.78 8.99
C ILE A 370 -9.59 -27.35 10.35
N PRO A 371 -8.30 -27.34 10.75
CA PRO A 371 -7.90 -27.79 12.08
C PRO A 371 -8.51 -26.95 13.21
N ASP A 372 -9.06 -27.61 14.22
CA ASP A 372 -9.71 -26.97 15.39
C ASP A 372 -8.78 -25.99 16.12
N ASP A 373 -7.49 -26.33 16.26
CA ASP A 373 -6.50 -25.50 16.95
C ASP A 373 -6.29 -24.14 16.25
N LEU A 374 -6.43 -24.10 14.92
CA LEU A 374 -6.35 -22.85 14.15
C LEU A 374 -7.65 -22.03 14.23
N LEU A 375 -8.80 -22.68 14.45
CA LEU A 375 -10.06 -22.00 14.78
C LEU A 375 -10.01 -21.40 16.19
N GLU A 376 -9.42 -22.08 17.15
CA GLU A 376 -9.18 -21.56 18.50
C GLU A 376 -8.25 -20.33 18.46
N GLU A 377 -7.13 -20.42 17.73
CA GLU A 377 -6.19 -19.30 17.60
C GLU A 377 -6.84 -18.06 16.98
N ILE A 378 -7.69 -18.22 15.95
CA ILE A 378 -8.34 -17.05 15.35
C ILE A 378 -9.36 -16.40 16.31
N ASN A 379 -10.08 -17.19 17.11
CA ASN A 379 -10.95 -16.65 18.16
C ASN A 379 -10.14 -15.86 19.19
N ASP A 380 -9.03 -16.42 19.67
CA ASP A 380 -8.20 -15.80 20.69
C ASP A 380 -7.50 -14.52 20.22
N VAL A 381 -6.92 -14.53 19.02
CA VAL A 381 -6.25 -13.35 18.48
C VAL A 381 -7.26 -12.23 18.17
N LEU A 382 -8.44 -12.54 17.64
CA LEU A 382 -9.44 -11.50 17.34
C LEU A 382 -10.09 -10.96 18.61
N ARG A 383 -10.33 -11.79 19.63
CA ARG A 383 -10.78 -11.34 20.96
C ARG A 383 -9.77 -10.39 21.61
N TRP A 384 -8.48 -10.71 21.50
CA TRP A 384 -7.41 -9.83 21.97
C TRP A 384 -7.34 -8.52 21.17
N LEU A 385 -7.41 -8.57 19.84
CA LEU A 385 -7.39 -7.37 18.99
C LEU A 385 -8.59 -6.46 19.24
N LEU A 386 -9.78 -7.03 19.41
CA LEU A 386 -11.00 -6.30 19.75
C LEU A 386 -10.83 -5.49 21.04
N ALA A 387 -10.19 -6.07 22.06
CA ALA A 387 -9.91 -5.38 23.32
C ALA A 387 -8.90 -4.21 23.19
N GLN A 388 -8.15 -4.14 22.08
CA GLN A 388 -7.21 -3.06 21.78
C GLN A 388 -7.80 -1.99 20.86
N GLN A 389 -9.07 -2.08 20.45
CA GLN A 389 -9.68 -1.05 19.62
C GLN A 389 -9.82 0.25 20.41
N ARG A 390 -9.39 1.36 19.81
CA ARG A 390 -9.54 2.70 20.38
C ARG A 390 -11.01 3.13 20.37
N ALA A 391 -11.31 4.18 21.13
CA ALA A 391 -12.63 4.80 21.16
C ALA A 391 -13.09 5.37 19.80
N ASP A 392 -12.16 5.70 18.90
CA ASP A 392 -12.47 6.16 17.52
C ASP A 392 -12.62 4.99 16.52
N GLY A 393 -12.59 3.75 16.99
CA GLY A 393 -12.73 2.56 16.14
C GLY A 393 -11.44 2.13 15.44
N LEU A 394 -10.32 2.82 15.62
CA LEU A 394 -9.04 2.46 15.00
C LEU A 394 -8.11 1.73 15.97
N TRP A 395 -6.97 1.28 15.47
CA TRP A 395 -5.84 0.80 16.27
C TRP A 395 -4.64 1.76 16.16
N SER A 396 -4.03 2.06 17.31
CA SER A 396 -2.75 2.77 17.38
C SER A 396 -1.66 1.98 16.66
N ASN A 397 -0.65 2.65 16.08
CA ASN A 397 0.39 1.93 15.31
C ASN A 397 1.11 0.86 16.14
N PHE A 398 1.27 1.08 17.44
CA PHE A 398 1.49 0.03 18.42
C PHE A 398 0.21 -0.12 19.25
N ILE A 399 -0.47 -1.26 19.12
CA ILE A 399 -1.90 -1.38 19.47
C ILE A 399 -2.17 -1.31 20.97
N ASP A 400 -1.18 -1.62 21.79
CA ASP A 400 -1.25 -1.50 23.25
C ASP A 400 -0.91 -0.09 23.75
N GLU A 401 -0.46 0.80 22.86
CA GLU A 401 -0.13 2.19 23.16
C GLU A 401 -1.23 3.13 22.66
N GLN A 402 -2.40 3.06 23.31
CA GLN A 402 -3.64 3.74 22.94
C GLN A 402 -3.54 5.27 22.77
N ALA A 403 -2.50 5.93 23.30
CA ALA A 403 -2.27 7.36 23.10
C ALA A 403 -1.58 7.69 21.76
N GLN A 404 -0.95 6.71 21.11
CA GLN A 404 -0.27 6.92 19.84
C GLN A 404 -1.27 7.12 18.69
N VAL A 405 -0.82 7.87 17.69
CA VAL A 405 -1.51 8.05 16.41
C VAL A 405 -1.88 6.70 15.75
N PRO A 406 -3.10 6.58 15.19
CA PRO A 406 -3.55 5.34 14.55
C PRO A 406 -2.78 5.03 13.27
N ASP A 407 -2.82 3.76 12.85
CA ASP A 407 -2.44 3.34 11.50
C ASP A 407 -3.72 2.91 10.76
N THR A 408 -4.15 3.68 9.76
CA THR A 408 -5.35 3.37 8.99
C THR A 408 -5.20 2.06 8.20
N SER A 409 -3.99 1.69 7.78
CA SER A 409 -3.74 0.45 7.05
C SER A 409 -3.88 -0.78 7.96
N GLY A 410 -3.16 -0.80 9.09
CA GLY A 410 -3.29 -1.84 10.10
C GLY A 410 -4.72 -1.98 10.63
N SER A 411 -5.40 -0.85 10.86
CA SER A 411 -6.80 -0.84 11.32
C SER A 411 -7.74 -1.47 10.27
N ALA A 412 -7.62 -1.06 9.00
CA ALA A 412 -8.44 -1.61 7.92
C ALA A 412 -8.22 -3.13 7.76
N GLY A 413 -6.98 -3.60 7.83
CA GLY A 413 -6.66 -5.02 7.71
C GLY A 413 -7.11 -5.87 8.90
N ILE A 414 -6.98 -5.36 10.14
CA ILE A 414 -7.53 -6.01 11.34
C ILE A 414 -9.06 -6.13 11.23
N ALA A 415 -9.74 -5.05 10.87
CA ALA A 415 -11.19 -5.05 10.68
C ALA A 415 -11.62 -5.96 9.52
N ALA A 416 -10.83 -6.07 8.46
CA ALA A 416 -11.08 -7.03 7.38
C ALA A 416 -11.00 -8.47 7.90
N ALA A 417 -9.98 -8.83 8.67
CA ALA A 417 -9.85 -10.15 9.28
C ALA A 417 -11.04 -10.48 10.19
N MET A 418 -11.45 -9.52 11.03
CA MET A 418 -12.66 -9.63 11.87
C MET A 418 -13.91 -9.92 11.06
N THR A 419 -14.15 -9.14 10.00
CA THR A 419 -15.36 -9.28 9.18
C THR A 419 -15.36 -10.59 8.41
N VAL A 420 -14.23 -11.00 7.83
CA VAL A 420 -14.14 -12.26 7.09
C VAL A 420 -14.34 -13.45 8.04
N ALA A 421 -13.70 -13.47 9.20
CA ALA A 421 -13.85 -14.56 10.17
C ALA A 421 -15.31 -14.69 10.67
N ALA A 422 -15.99 -13.57 10.92
CA ALA A 422 -17.40 -13.56 11.30
C ALA A 422 -18.30 -14.08 10.16
N ASN A 423 -18.11 -13.59 8.93
CA ASN A 423 -18.91 -13.99 7.77
C ASN A 423 -18.79 -15.48 7.42
N TYR A 424 -17.64 -16.08 7.70
CA TYR A 424 -17.36 -17.49 7.43
C TYR A 424 -17.68 -18.42 8.60
N GLY A 425 -18.24 -17.90 9.69
CA GLY A 425 -18.61 -18.70 10.86
C GLY A 425 -17.41 -19.28 11.60
N PHE A 426 -16.25 -18.63 11.56
CA PHE A 426 -15.05 -19.08 12.27
C PHE A 426 -15.03 -18.66 13.74
N LEU A 427 -15.97 -17.82 14.17
CA LEU A 427 -15.99 -17.22 15.51
C LEU A 427 -17.20 -17.68 16.31
N GLU A 428 -17.03 -17.73 17.62
CA GLU A 428 -18.15 -17.83 18.56
C GLU A 428 -19.16 -16.69 18.32
N ASP A 429 -20.46 -16.97 18.37
CA ASP A 429 -21.53 -16.01 18.00
C ASP A 429 -21.38 -14.63 18.64
N SER A 430 -21.06 -14.58 19.93
CA SER A 430 -20.89 -13.31 20.67
C SER A 430 -19.66 -12.53 20.22
N LEU A 431 -18.57 -13.22 19.88
CA LEU A 431 -17.37 -12.61 19.34
C LEU A 431 -17.60 -12.15 17.90
N ALA A 432 -18.29 -12.94 17.07
CA ALA A 432 -18.67 -12.57 15.71
C ALA A 432 -19.43 -11.24 15.67
N GLN A 433 -20.46 -11.09 16.50
CA GLN A 433 -21.24 -9.85 16.59
C GLN A 433 -20.41 -8.64 17.04
N ALA A 434 -19.52 -8.84 18.02
CA ALA A 434 -18.65 -7.78 18.50
C ALA A 434 -17.61 -7.35 17.44
N CYS A 435 -17.02 -8.33 16.75
CA CYS A 435 -16.11 -8.12 15.63
C CYS A 435 -16.77 -7.39 14.45
N GLU A 436 -18.00 -7.76 14.10
CA GLU A 436 -18.78 -7.07 13.07
C GLU A 436 -19.00 -5.58 13.43
N SER A 437 -19.44 -5.31 14.67
CA SER A 437 -19.65 -3.94 15.15
C SER A 437 -18.35 -3.13 15.15
N ALA A 438 -17.26 -3.71 15.62
CA ALA A 438 -15.93 -3.08 15.63
C ALA A 438 -15.45 -2.77 14.22
N ALA A 439 -15.62 -3.69 13.27
CA ALA A 439 -15.22 -3.50 11.88
C ALA A 439 -16.06 -2.44 11.17
N SER A 440 -17.37 -2.37 11.41
CA SER A 440 -18.21 -1.30 10.86
C SER A 440 -17.81 0.08 11.40
N HIS A 441 -17.51 0.20 12.70
CA HIS A 441 -16.99 1.44 13.28
C HIS A 441 -15.63 1.83 12.66
N THR A 442 -14.74 0.85 12.48
CA THR A 442 -13.45 1.07 11.81
C THR A 442 -13.67 1.61 10.40
N LEU A 443 -14.56 1.00 9.62
CA LEU A 443 -14.86 1.44 8.26
C LEU A 443 -15.36 2.88 8.26
N ASP A 444 -16.32 3.21 9.12
CA ASP A 444 -16.86 4.57 9.21
C ASP A 444 -15.77 5.60 9.52
N THR A 445 -14.87 5.29 10.45
CA THR A 445 -13.76 6.19 10.78
C THR A 445 -12.72 6.28 9.67
N VAL A 446 -12.29 5.16 9.08
CA VAL A 446 -11.27 5.14 8.01
C VAL A 446 -11.72 5.92 6.78
N LEU A 447 -13.03 5.94 6.47
CA LEU A 447 -13.53 6.71 5.32
C LEU A 447 -13.35 8.23 5.47
N HIS A 448 -13.17 8.75 6.69
CA HIS A 448 -12.80 10.15 6.90
C HIS A 448 -11.33 10.46 6.54
N TYR A 449 -10.50 9.44 6.32
CA TYR A 449 -9.11 9.59 5.87
C TYR A 449 -8.97 9.54 4.34
N LEU A 450 -10.07 9.44 3.59
CA LEU A 450 -10.04 9.50 2.14
C LEU A 450 -9.84 10.95 1.67
N THR A 451 -8.89 11.15 0.78
CA THR A 451 -8.79 12.39 0.03
C THR A 451 -9.94 12.52 -0.96
N ALA A 452 -10.21 13.75 -1.38
CA ALA A 452 -11.16 14.08 -2.43
C ALA A 452 -11.01 13.23 -3.70
N ASP A 453 -9.77 12.89 -4.05
CA ASP A 453 -9.38 12.12 -5.23
C ASP A 453 -9.13 10.63 -4.95
N GLY A 454 -9.61 10.14 -3.80
CA GLY A 454 -9.75 8.71 -3.51
C GLY A 454 -8.52 8.01 -2.96
N HIS A 455 -7.51 8.73 -2.49
CA HIS A 455 -6.38 8.13 -1.79
C HIS A 455 -6.69 7.96 -0.30
N LEU A 456 -6.22 6.87 0.29
CA LEU A 456 -6.26 6.68 1.74
C LEU A 456 -5.03 7.31 2.39
N THR A 457 -5.26 8.21 3.33
CA THR A 457 -4.22 8.84 4.17
C THR A 457 -4.17 8.17 5.55
N GLY A 458 -3.31 8.67 6.45
CA GLY A 458 -3.22 8.17 7.82
C GLY A 458 -2.51 6.82 7.95
N VAL A 459 -1.85 6.35 6.89
CA VAL A 459 -1.16 5.06 6.84
C VAL A 459 0.20 5.18 7.53
N ALA A 460 0.57 4.23 8.38
CA ALA A 460 1.92 4.19 8.92
C ALA A 460 2.93 3.88 7.80
N PRO A 461 4.05 4.62 7.72
CA PRO A 461 5.01 4.51 6.62
C PRO A 461 5.54 3.08 6.48
N ASN A 462 6.01 2.73 5.28
CA ASN A 462 6.70 1.48 5.04
C ASN A 462 7.86 1.31 6.04
N ASN A 463 8.02 0.11 6.60
CA ASN A 463 9.05 -0.12 7.61
C ASN A 463 10.42 -0.23 6.92
N LYS A 464 11.36 0.62 7.33
CA LYS A 464 12.73 0.66 6.80
C LYS A 464 13.67 0.18 7.89
N ALA A 465 14.43 -0.88 7.61
CA ALA A 465 15.32 -1.53 8.58
C ALA A 465 16.28 -0.54 9.27
N GLU A 466 16.73 0.46 8.51
CA GLU A 466 17.63 1.54 8.92
C GLU A 466 17.05 2.41 10.06
N SER A 467 15.72 2.50 10.13
CA SER A 467 15.02 3.34 11.12
C SER A 467 14.61 2.59 12.39
N GLY A 468 14.71 1.25 12.40
CA GLY A 468 14.15 0.42 13.46
C GLY A 468 12.69 0.79 13.77
N THR A 469 12.33 0.82 15.05
CA THR A 469 10.97 1.24 15.46
C THR A 469 10.76 2.76 15.44
N THR A 470 11.81 3.56 15.24
CA THR A 470 11.75 5.03 15.41
C THR A 470 10.79 5.66 14.41
N LEU A 471 10.86 5.29 13.12
CA LEU A 471 9.95 5.80 12.10
C LEU A 471 8.49 5.45 12.42
N GLN A 472 8.25 4.23 12.91
CA GLN A 472 6.91 3.75 13.26
C GLN A 472 6.34 4.45 14.49
N ARG A 473 7.18 4.91 15.42
CA ARG A 473 6.74 5.60 16.65
C ARG A 473 6.47 7.10 16.44
N GLN A 474 6.82 7.65 15.28
CA GLN A 474 6.54 9.04 14.97
C GLN A 474 5.06 9.27 14.63
N THR A 475 4.64 10.54 14.70
CA THR A 475 3.32 10.98 14.26
C THR A 475 3.18 11.04 12.74
N TYR A 476 4.29 10.91 12.00
CA TYR A 476 4.31 10.92 10.53
C TYR A 476 3.43 9.80 9.95
N ARG A 477 2.52 10.18 9.06
CA ARG A 477 1.64 9.29 8.32
C ARG A 477 1.68 9.64 6.85
N VAL A 478 1.47 8.63 6.03
CA VAL A 478 1.64 8.71 4.58
C VAL A 478 0.33 8.43 3.88
N THR A 479 0.30 8.81 2.60
CA THR A 479 -0.65 8.30 1.64
C THR A 479 0.04 7.16 0.90
N ILE A 480 -0.50 5.94 0.96
CA ILE A 480 0.09 4.81 0.24
C ILE A 480 -0.93 3.70 -0.02
N GLN A 481 -0.82 3.09 -1.19
CA GLN A 481 -1.90 2.35 -1.83
C GLN A 481 -2.09 0.95 -1.26
N PHE A 482 -1.08 0.35 -0.61
CA PHE A 482 -1.29 -0.91 0.10
C PHE A 482 -2.37 -0.75 1.20
N GLY A 483 -2.47 0.44 1.81
CA GLY A 483 -3.56 0.78 2.74
C GLY A 483 -4.91 0.82 2.03
N SER A 484 -4.97 1.38 0.81
CA SER A 484 -6.17 1.32 -0.02
C SER A 484 -6.57 -0.11 -0.37
N GLY A 485 -5.61 -1.00 -0.62
CA GLY A 485 -5.86 -2.44 -0.82
C GLY A 485 -6.52 -3.11 0.39
N LEU A 486 -6.01 -2.82 1.60
CA LEU A 486 -6.59 -3.35 2.84
C LEU A 486 -7.99 -2.77 3.13
N LEU A 487 -8.22 -1.49 2.85
CA LEU A 487 -9.55 -0.89 2.92
C LEU A 487 -10.51 -1.55 1.92
N ALA A 488 -10.04 -1.87 0.71
CA ALA A 488 -10.83 -2.60 -0.28
C ALA A 488 -11.21 -4.00 0.21
N SER A 489 -10.31 -4.72 0.87
CA SER A 489 -10.62 -6.01 1.50
C SER A 489 -11.70 -5.88 2.59
N LEU A 490 -11.63 -4.86 3.45
CA LEU A 490 -12.66 -4.58 4.45
C LEU A 490 -14.01 -4.26 3.79
N LEU A 491 -14.02 -3.40 2.78
CA LEU A 491 -15.22 -3.03 2.03
C LEU A 491 -15.88 -4.25 1.38
N ALA A 492 -15.10 -5.12 0.75
CA ALA A 492 -15.59 -6.36 0.16
C ALA A 492 -16.22 -7.27 1.22
N ALA A 493 -15.54 -7.48 2.36
CA ALA A 493 -16.05 -8.29 3.45
C ALA A 493 -17.38 -7.75 4.02
N GLN A 494 -17.48 -6.43 4.22
CA GLN A 494 -18.70 -5.79 4.71
C GLN A 494 -19.87 -5.87 3.70
N ARG A 495 -19.59 -5.82 2.40
CA ARG A 495 -20.63 -6.00 1.36
C ARG A 495 -21.11 -7.45 1.25
N ASN A 496 -20.22 -8.42 1.50
CA ASN A 496 -20.58 -9.84 1.53
C ASN A 496 -21.45 -10.22 2.74
N ALA A 497 -21.30 -9.55 3.88
CA ALA A 497 -22.13 -9.78 5.07
C ALA A 497 -23.63 -9.56 4.78
N GLY A 498 -23.96 -8.64 3.87
CA GLY A 498 -25.35 -8.42 3.42
C GLY A 498 -25.90 -9.47 2.46
N SER A 499 -25.05 -10.35 1.93
CA SER A 499 -25.37 -11.34 0.88
C SER A 499 -25.41 -12.77 1.42
N ASN A 500 -24.60 -13.09 2.44
CA ASN A 500 -24.39 -14.43 2.98
C ASN A 500 -25.21 -14.72 4.24
N GLN A 501 -26.55 -14.62 4.17
CA GLN A 501 -27.42 -15.23 5.19
C GLN A 501 -27.38 -16.78 5.19
N THR A 502 -26.62 -17.40 4.29
CA THR A 502 -26.62 -18.85 4.05
C THR A 502 -25.68 -19.65 4.97
N TYR A 503 -24.75 -19.00 5.69
CA TYR A 503 -23.76 -19.66 6.56
C TYR A 503 -24.00 -19.40 8.06
N ARG A 504 -25.09 -18.72 8.43
CA ARG A 504 -25.52 -18.49 9.82
C ARG A 504 -26.56 -19.49 10.27
#